data_AF-A0A4D6U9U8-F1
#
_entry.id   AF-A0A4D6U9U8-F1
#
_cell.length_a   1.000
_cell.length_b   1.000
_cell.length_c   1.000
_cell.angle_alpha   90.00
_cell.angle_beta   90.00
_cell.angle_gamma   90.00
#
_symmetry.space_group_name_H-M   'P 1'
#
loop_
_entity.id
_entity.type
_entity.pdbx_description
1 polymer ?
#
loop_
_entity_poly.entity_id
_entity_poly.type
_entity_poly.pdbx_seq_one_letter_code
_entity_poly.pdbx_strand_id
1 'polypeptide(L)' 'LISIMGRTVGALGNLTFVLCIIIFIFAVMGMQLFGKNYTDNVDRFMDKELPRWNFTDFMHS' A
#
# COMPACT_ATOMS: atom_id res chain seq x y z
N LEU A 1 -23.44 -6.95 -18.85
CA LEU A 1 -22.26 -7.10 -17.97
C LEU A 1 -22.06 -5.88 -17.05
N ILE A 2 -21.87 -4.67 -17.59
CA ILE A 2 -21.64 -3.42 -16.82
C ILE A 2 -22.76 -3.12 -15.80
N SER A 3 -24.02 -3.37 -16.16
CA SER A 3 -25.17 -3.20 -15.23
C SER A 3 -25.12 -4.14 -14.02
N ILE A 4 -24.55 -5.34 -14.17
CA ILE A 4 -24.39 -6.32 -13.08
C ILE A 4 -23.23 -5.90 -12.19
N MET A 5 -22.09 -5.49 -12.78
CA MET A 5 -20.94 -4.95 -12.05
C MET A 5 -21.31 -3.72 -11.19
N GLY A 6 -22.11 -2.80 -11.74
CA GLY A 6 -22.56 -1.62 -10.98
C GLY A 6 -23.44 -1.97 -9.78
N ARG A 7 -24.33 -2.98 -9.91
CA ARG A 7 -25.17 -3.45 -8.80
C ARG A 7 -24.36 -4.16 -7.71
N THR A 8 -23.36 -4.94 -8.09
CA THR A 8 -22.47 -5.62 -7.11
C THR A 8 -21.54 -4.64 -6.41
N VAL A 9 -20.99 -3.64 -7.12
CA VAL A 9 -20.15 -2.60 -6.52
C VAL A 9 -20.97 -1.71 -5.58
N GLY A 10 -22.22 -1.38 -5.92
CA GLY A 10 -23.13 -0.66 -5.03
C GLY A 10 -23.43 -1.44 -3.74
N ALA A 11 -23.64 -2.76 -3.83
CA ALA A 11 -23.87 -3.61 -2.66
C ALA A 11 -22.62 -3.79 -1.77
N LEU A 12 -21.43 -3.74 -2.37
CA LEU A 12 -20.15 -3.88 -1.67
C LEU A 12 -19.53 -2.53 -1.26
N GLY A 13 -20.14 -1.40 -1.61
CA GLY A 13 -19.55 -0.07 -1.52
C GLY A 13 -19.05 0.30 -0.12
N ASN A 14 -19.82 0.00 0.93
CA ASN A 14 -19.37 0.23 2.31
C ASN A 14 -18.15 -0.60 2.68
N LEU A 15 -18.10 -1.87 2.27
CA LEU A 15 -16.97 -2.75 2.55
C LEU A 15 -15.72 -2.29 1.81
N THR A 16 -15.85 -1.96 0.52
CA THR A 16 -14.74 -1.42 -0.28
C THR A 16 -14.23 -0.09 0.29
N PHE A 17 -15.12 0.79 0.73
CA PHE A 17 -14.74 2.07 1.33
C PHE A 17 -13.94 1.88 2.63
N VAL A 18 -14.43 1.03 3.53
CA VAL A 18 -13.72 0.69 4.78
C VAL A 18 -12.37 0.05 4.47
N LEU A 19 -12.31 -0.87 3.50
CA LEU A 19 -11.06 -1.49 3.07
C LEU A 19 -10.06 -0.45 2.53
N CYS A 20 -10.50 0.51 1.71
CA CYS A 20 -9.65 1.59 1.22
C CYS A 20 -9.07 2.43 2.36
N ILE A 21 -9.86 2.73 3.39
CA ILE A 21 -9.38 3.47 4.57
C ILE A 21 -8.34 2.65 5.35
N ILE A 22 -8.58 1.35 5.54
CA ILE A 22 -7.64 0.45 6.23
C ILE A 22 -6.29 0.41 5.48
N ILE A 23 -6.33 0.22 4.16
CA ILE A 23 -5.13 0.21 3.32
C ILE A 23 -4.38 1.55 3.41
N PHE A 24 -5.10 2.67 3.35
CA PHE A 24 -4.50 4.00 3.47
C PHE A 24 -3.77 4.18 4.81
N ILE A 25 -4.41 3.80 5.92
CA ILE A 25 -3.83 3.90 7.25
C ILE A 25 -2.57 3.03 7.34
N PHE A 26 -2.61 1.79 6.86
CA PHE A 26 -1.44 0.91 6.89
C PHE A 26 -0.29 1.40 6.01
N ALA A 27 -0.56 1.95 4.81
CA ALA A 27 0.47 2.52 3.95
C ALA A 27 1.17 3.71 4.63
N VAL A 28 0.41 4.61 5.26
CA VAL A 28 0.98 5.76 6.00
C VAL A 28 1.77 5.30 7.23
N MET A 29 1.25 4.36 8.01
CA MET A 29 1.97 3.82 9.17
C MET A 29 3.25 3.08 8.75
N GLY A 30 3.18 2.28 7.69
CA GLY A 30 4.30 1.50 7.16
C GLY A 30 5.47 2.37 6.71
N MET A 31 5.19 3.48 6.01
CA MET A 31 6.20 4.46 5.65
C MET A 31 6.88 5.09 6.87
N GLN A 32 6.09 5.48 7.89
CA GLN A 32 6.65 6.15 9.07
C GLN A 32 7.51 5.21 9.92
N LEU A 33 7.12 3.93 10.04
CA LEU A 33 7.81 2.93 10.83
C LEU A 33 9.02 2.31 10.10
N PHE A 34 8.87 2.02 8.80
CA PHE A 34 9.83 1.20 8.07
C PHE A 34 10.58 1.97 6.97
N GLY A 35 10.08 3.12 6.50
CA GLY A 35 10.70 3.86 5.38
C GLY A 35 12.15 4.25 5.65
N LYS A 36 12.46 4.75 6.85
CA LYS A 36 13.85 5.07 7.24
C LYS A 36 14.76 3.85 7.28
N ASN A 37 14.25 2.71 7.76
CA ASN A 37 15.04 1.47 7.80
C ASN A 37 15.43 0.97 6.41
N TYR A 38 14.56 1.14 5.40
CA TYR A 38 14.86 0.79 4.02
C TYR A 38 15.97 1.67 3.40
N THR A 39 15.99 2.96 3.73
CA THR A 39 17.01 3.89 3.23
C THR A 39 18.34 3.76 3.98
N ASP A 40 18.30 3.64 5.31
CA ASP A 40 19.49 3.64 6.16
C ASP A 40 20.26 2.31 6.11
N ASN A 41 19.61 1.21 5.72
CA ASN A 41 20.23 -0.13 5.63
C ASN A 41 20.24 -0.66 4.19
N VAL A 42 20.30 0.22 3.20
CA VAL A 42 20.28 -0.16 1.78
C VAL A 42 21.46 -1.08 1.41
N ASP A 43 22.57 -0.96 2.14
CA ASP A 43 23.78 -1.76 2.03
C ASP A 43 23.57 -3.25 2.38
N ARG A 44 22.50 -3.58 3.09
CA ARG A 44 22.13 -4.97 3.42
C ARG A 44 21.46 -5.70 2.26
N PHE A 45 21.03 -4.99 1.22
CA PHE A 45 20.46 -5.59 0.03
C PHE A 45 21.56 -6.07 -0.92
N MET A 46 21.28 -7.15 -1.66
CA MET A 46 22.25 -7.84 -2.53
C MET A 46 22.89 -6.90 -3.57
N ASP A 47 22.09 -6.01 -4.16
CA ASP A 47 22.53 -5.04 -5.17
C ASP A 47 22.89 -3.68 -4.55
N LYS A 48 22.79 -3.53 -3.21
CA LYS A 48 22.91 -2.26 -2.48
C LYS A 48 21.98 -1.15 -2.98
N GLU A 49 20.87 -1.54 -3.58
CA GLU A 49 19.83 -0.67 -4.10
C GLU A 49 18.50 -0.94 -3.40
N LEU A 50 17.61 0.05 -3.46
CA LEU A 50 16.26 -0.07 -2.92
C LEU A 50 15.46 -1.13 -3.71
N PRO A 51 14.87 -2.12 -3.04
CA PRO A 51 14.07 -3.13 -3.73
C PRO A 51 12.82 -2.49 -4.37
N ARG A 52 12.35 -3.08 -5.47
CA ARG A 52 11.16 -2.60 -6.21
C ARG A 52 9.88 -2.51 -5.36
N TRP A 53 9.82 -3.27 -4.25
CA TRP A 53 8.76 -3.23 -3.26
C TRP A 53 9.36 -2.78 -1.93
N ASN A 54 9.01 -1.59 -1.48
CA ASN A 54 9.58 -0.97 -0.29
C ASN A 54 8.58 0.00 0.36
N PHE A 55 8.90 0.47 1.56
CA PHE A 55 8.09 1.44 2.29
C PHE A 55 8.68 2.86 2.26
N THR A 56 9.47 3.23 1.25
CA THR A 56 10.06 4.59 1.19
C THR A 56 9.07 5.66 0.78
N ASP A 57 8.08 5.28 -0.05
CA ASP A 57 7.11 6.21 -0.63
C ASP A 57 5.69 5.65 -0.55
N PHE A 58 4.70 6.55 -0.54
CA PHE A 58 3.29 6.18 -0.29
C PHE A 58 2.72 5.26 -1.39
N MET A 59 3.21 5.41 -2.62
CA MET A 59 2.78 4.60 -3.77
C MET A 59 3.39 3.18 -3.76
N HIS A 60 4.46 2.96 -2.99
CA HIS A 60 5.11 1.66 -2.83
C HIS A 60 4.75 0.97 -1.49
N SER A 61 4.19 1.74 -0.54
CA SER A 61 3.80 1.32 0.83
C SER A 61 2.42 0.68 0.90
#